data_AF-A0A172QSU0-F1
#
_entry.id   AF-A0A172QSU0-F1
#
_cell.length_a   1.000
_cell.length_b   1.000
_cell.length_c   1.000
_cell.angle_alpha   90.00
_cell.angle_beta   90.00
_cell.angle_gamma   90.00
#
_symmetry.space_group_name_H-M   'P 1'
#
loop_
_entity.id
_entity.type
_entity.pdbx_description
1 polymer ?
#
loop_
_entity_poly.entity_id
_entity_poly.type
_entity_poly.pdbx_seq_one_letter_code
_entity_poly.pdbx_strand_id
1 'polypeptide(L)'
;MIIIASVVFLLVGALLANVAAALFSGSEPFGRITYLIGLPEEDDFVAYSLRFISFFPLMLSSAMAASFFGVWAVLLIPFGYFPSMMMVRKHNKQVQNAWDSISVADFYEDSSRLV
;
A
#
# COMPACT_ATOMS: atom_id res chain seq x y z
N MET A 1 25.26 16.17 -8.87
CA MET A 1 25.26 14.75 -8.46
C MET A 1 24.21 14.44 -7.38
N ILE A 2 24.07 15.25 -6.32
CA ILE A 2 23.09 15.03 -5.23
C ILE A 2 21.63 14.96 -5.71
N ILE A 3 21.22 15.82 -6.65
CA ILE A 3 19.86 15.81 -7.22
C ILE A 3 19.56 14.50 -7.97
N ILE A 4 20.51 14.00 -8.77
CA ILE A 4 20.35 12.76 -9.52
C ILE A 4 20.16 11.58 -8.55
N ALA A 5 21.00 11.51 -7.51
CA ALA A 5 20.87 10.48 -6.48
C ALA A 5 19.52 10.58 -5.72
N SER A 6 19.07 11.79 -5.38
CA SER A 6 17.75 12.00 -4.75
C SER A 6 16.61 11.50 -5.64
N VAL A 7 16.62 11.81 -6.94
CA VAL A 7 15.60 11.33 -7.89
C VAL A 7 15.62 9.81 -8.01
N VAL A 8 16.80 9.18 -8.05
CA VAL A 8 16.92 7.72 -8.08
C VAL A 8 16.31 7.10 -6.81
N PHE A 9 16.63 7.62 -5.62
CA PHE A 9 16.06 7.13 -4.37
C PHE A 9 14.54 7.35 -4.28
N LEU A 10 14.02 8.44 -4.85
CA LEU A 10 12.59 8.70 -4.95
C LEU A 10 11.91 7.61 -5.79
N LEU A 11 12.45 7.33 -6.98
CA LEU A 11 11.89 6.34 -7.90
C LEU A 11 11.94 4.94 -7.30
N VAL A 12 13.07 4.57 -6.68
CA VAL A 12 13.22 3.27 -6.03
C VAL A 12 12.23 3.11 -4.86
N GLY A 13 12.09 4.13 -4.01
CA GLY A 13 11.13 4.12 -2.91
C GLY A 13 9.69 4.01 -3.39
N ALA A 14 9.31 4.80 -4.41
CA ALA A 14 7.97 4.75 -5.00
C ALA A 14 7.66 3.39 -5.65
N LEU A 15 8.62 2.79 -6.36
CA LEU A 15 8.47 1.46 -6.95
C LEU A 15 8.26 0.40 -5.88
N LEU A 16 9.08 0.41 -4.81
CA LEU A 16 8.93 -0.53 -3.70
C LEU A 16 7.57 -0.38 -3.00
N ALA A 17 7.11 0.86 -2.78
CA ALA A 17 5.81 1.13 -2.18
C ALA A 17 4.63 0.64 -3.04
N ASN A 18 4.75 0.76 -4.37
CA ASN A 18 3.76 0.25 -5.32
C ASN A 18 3.78 -1.28 -5.40
N VAL A 19 4.96 -1.91 -5.41
CA VAL A 19 5.09 -3.37 -5.39
C VAL A 19 4.52 -3.95 -4.09
N ALA A 20 4.80 -3.32 -2.95
CA ALA A 20 4.22 -3.72 -1.67
C ALA A 20 2.68 -3.67 -1.71
N ALA A 21 2.11 -2.58 -2.24
CA ALA A 21 0.65 -2.45 -2.39
C ALA A 21 0.06 -3.49 -3.35
N ALA A 22 0.76 -3.82 -4.44
CA ALA A 22 0.33 -4.85 -5.38
C ALA A 22 0.36 -6.25 -4.74
N LEU A 23 1.41 -6.56 -3.97
CA LEU A 23 1.52 -7.82 -3.23
C LEU A 23 0.42 -7.95 -2.18
N PHE A 24 0.10 -6.87 -1.46
CA PHE A 24 -1.03 -6.85 -0.53
C PHE A 24 -2.38 -7.10 -1.23
N SER A 25 -2.61 -6.46 -2.37
CA SER A 25 -3.86 -6.65 -3.13
C SER A 25 -4.01 -8.06 -3.71
N GLY A 26 -2.89 -8.70 -4.08
CA GLY A 26 -2.89 -10.07 -4.61
C GLY A 26 -2.97 -11.17 -3.54
N SER A 27 -2.36 -10.96 -2.38
CA SER A 27 -2.36 -11.94 -1.28
C SER A 27 -3.72 -12.04 -0.59
N GLU A 28 -4.47 -10.94 -0.50
CA GLU A 28 -5.72 -10.92 0.25
C GLU A 28 -6.90 -10.31 -0.53
N PRO A 29 -7.53 -11.09 -1.44
CA PRO A 29 -8.59 -10.60 -2.32
C PRO A 29 -9.90 -10.26 -1.58
N PHE A 30 -10.10 -10.77 -0.36
CA PHE A 30 -11.30 -10.56 0.44
C PHE A 30 -11.04 -9.87 1.79
N GLY A 31 -9.77 -9.62 2.13
CA GLY A 31 -9.35 -8.92 3.34
C GLY A 31 -9.15 -7.43 3.11
N ARG A 32 -9.34 -6.62 4.16
CA ARG A 32 -9.07 -5.18 4.09
C ARG A 32 -7.61 -4.94 4.45
N ILE A 33 -6.89 -4.27 3.57
CA ILE A 33 -5.47 -3.92 3.78
C ILE A 33 -5.38 -2.67 4.66
N THR A 34 -4.50 -2.69 5.67
CA THR A 34 -4.31 -1.53 6.55
C THR A 34 -3.65 -0.34 5.82
N TYR A 35 -4.10 0.88 6.10
CA TYR A 35 -3.66 2.09 5.36
C TYR A 35 -2.25 2.58 5.68
N LEU A 36 -1.66 2.26 6.82
CA LEU A 36 -0.40 2.87 7.28
C LEU A 36 0.56 1.86 7.90
N ILE A 37 0.21 1.32 9.07
CA ILE A 37 0.95 0.32 9.81
C ILE A 37 -0.11 -0.68 10.25
N GLY A 38 -0.17 -1.82 9.57
CA GLY A 38 -1.04 -2.93 9.95
C GLY A 38 -0.53 -3.68 11.18
N LEU A 39 -1.40 -4.48 11.77
CA LEU A 39 -0.98 -5.47 12.76
C LEU A 39 -0.25 -6.59 12.00
N PRO A 40 1.04 -6.84 12.29
CA PRO A 40 1.85 -7.81 11.55
C PRO A 40 1.34 -9.26 11.70
N GLU A 41 0.42 -9.51 12.62
CA GLU A 41 -0.22 -10.83 12.81
C GLU A 41 -1.35 -11.11 11.81
N GLU A 42 -1.92 -10.07 11.18
CA GLU A 42 -3.06 -10.19 10.25
C GLU A 42 -2.66 -10.00 8.79
N ASP A 43 -1.54 -9.30 8.54
CA ASP A 43 -1.07 -8.91 7.21
C ASP A 43 0.07 -9.81 6.71
N ASP A 44 0.18 -10.06 5.40
CA ASP A 44 1.32 -10.78 4.80
C ASP A 44 2.65 -10.09 5.14
N PHE A 45 3.50 -10.80 5.91
CA PHE A 45 4.77 -10.32 6.43
C PHE A 45 5.70 -9.76 5.35
N VAL A 46 5.68 -10.37 4.14
CA VAL A 46 6.55 -9.96 3.03
C VAL A 46 6.11 -8.59 2.49
N ALA A 47 4.82 -8.44 2.22
CA ALA A 47 4.27 -7.18 1.73
C ALA A 47 4.37 -6.06 2.78
N TYR A 48 4.15 -6.39 4.06
CA TYR A 48 4.32 -5.48 5.19
C TYR A 48 5.76 -4.96 5.31
N SER A 49 6.73 -5.87 5.28
CA SER A 49 8.15 -5.54 5.38
C SER A 49 8.61 -4.68 4.19
N LEU A 50 8.17 -5.01 2.97
CA LEU A 50 8.45 -4.22 1.77
C LEU A 50 7.91 -2.80 1.85
N ARG A 51 6.70 -2.62 2.42
CA ARG A 51 6.11 -1.30 2.64
C ARG A 51 6.93 -0.48 3.62
N PHE A 52 7.38 -1.06 4.72
CA PHE A 52 8.27 -0.39 5.67
C PHE A 52 9.63 -0.04 5.04
N ILE A 53 10.25 -0.97 4.30
CA ILE A 53 11.52 -0.75 3.61
C ILE A 53 11.41 0.37 2.57
N SER A 54 10.27 0.51 1.89
CA SER A 54 10.03 1.55 0.89
C SER A 54 10.12 2.99 1.44
N PHE A 55 9.87 3.18 2.75
CA PHE A 55 9.99 4.49 3.39
C PHE A 55 11.43 4.97 3.51
N PHE A 56 12.40 4.05 3.63
CA PHE A 56 13.80 4.43 3.84
C PHE A 56 14.40 5.17 2.62
N PRO A 57 14.27 4.68 1.37
CA PRO A 57 14.67 5.44 0.18
C PRO A 57 13.92 6.76 0.03
N LEU A 58 12.64 6.84 0.40
CA LEU A 58 11.85 8.08 0.33
C LEU A 58 12.38 9.14 1.31
N MET A 59 12.68 8.74 2.54
CA MET A 59 13.30 9.62 3.54
C MET A 59 14.70 10.06 3.11
N LEU A 60 15.52 9.13 2.60
CA LEU A 60 16.87 9.43 2.11
C LEU A 60 16.83 10.40 0.93
N SER A 61 15.91 10.20 -0.02
CA SER A 61 15.67 11.09 -1.15
C SER A 61 15.30 12.52 -0.69
N SER A 62 14.40 12.62 0.28
CA SER A 62 13.96 13.90 0.87
C SER A 62 15.11 14.61 1.59
N ALA A 63 15.89 13.89 2.40
CA ALA A 63 17.06 14.44 3.09
C ALA A 63 18.13 14.95 2.11
N MET A 64 18.37 14.23 1.01
CA MET A 64 19.31 14.65 -0.02
C MET A 64 18.81 15.88 -0.81
N ALA A 65 17.50 15.94 -1.07
CA ALA A 65 16.85 17.08 -1.72
C ALA A 65 16.73 18.32 -0.81
N ALA A 66 16.83 18.16 0.52
CA ALA A 66 16.65 19.25 1.48
C ALA A 66 17.64 20.41 1.30
N SER A 67 18.86 20.12 0.86
CA SER A 67 19.87 21.17 0.56
C SER A 67 19.49 22.08 -0.61
N PHE A 68 18.60 21.62 -1.51
CA PHE A 68 18.15 22.37 -2.68
C PHE A 68 16.74 22.94 -2.52
N PHE A 69 15.82 22.15 -1.95
CA PHE A 69 14.40 22.49 -1.82
C PHE A 69 14.01 22.88 -0.39
N GLY A 70 14.91 22.76 0.59
CA GLY A 70 14.62 23.06 1.99
C GLY A 70 13.48 22.21 2.53
N VAL A 71 12.58 22.86 3.29
CA VAL A 71 11.34 22.25 3.80
C VAL A 71 10.45 21.67 2.70
N TRP A 72 10.53 22.17 1.47
CA TRP A 72 9.73 21.67 0.35
C TRP A 72 10.14 20.26 -0.09
N ALA A 73 11.35 19.79 0.26
CA ALA A 73 11.78 18.42 0.00
C ALA A 73 10.93 17.37 0.74
N VAL A 74 10.24 17.75 1.82
CA VAL A 74 9.32 16.85 2.55
C VAL A 74 8.11 16.50 1.70
N LEU A 75 7.70 17.37 0.76
CA LEU A 75 6.60 17.09 -0.17
C LEU A 75 6.89 15.94 -1.15
N LEU A 76 8.15 15.52 -1.30
CA LEU A 76 8.52 14.38 -2.13
C LEU A 76 8.02 13.04 -1.55
N ILE A 77 7.92 12.94 -0.23
CA ILE A 77 7.44 11.75 0.47
C ILE A 77 5.98 11.43 0.10
N PRO A 78 5.01 12.37 0.20
CA PRO A 78 3.65 12.10 -0.24
C PRO A 78 3.54 11.83 -1.75
N PHE A 79 4.40 12.38 -2.62
CA PHE A 79 4.39 12.02 -4.05
C PHE A 79 4.68 10.53 -4.29
N GLY A 80 5.57 9.91 -3.50
CA GLY A 80 5.82 8.47 -3.55
C GLY A 80 4.76 7.64 -2.82
N TYR A 81 4.21 8.15 -1.72
CA TYR A 81 3.29 7.42 -0.86
C TYR A 81 1.83 7.46 -1.31
N PHE A 82 1.39 8.56 -1.93
CA PHE A 82 0.00 8.78 -2.30
C PHE A 82 -0.56 7.77 -3.34
N PRO A 83 0.19 7.37 -4.38
CA PRO A 83 -0.27 6.33 -5.31
C PRO A 83 -0.54 4.99 -4.61
N SER A 84 0.34 4.59 -3.70
CA SER A 84 0.20 3.37 -2.89
C SER A 84 -1.08 3.41 -2.03
N MET A 85 -1.36 4.55 -1.37
CA MET A 85 -2.61 4.77 -0.62
C MET A 85 -3.86 4.68 -1.50
N MET A 86 -3.82 5.24 -2.72
CA MET A 86 -4.95 5.18 -3.65
C MET A 86 -5.24 3.76 -4.12
N MET A 87 -4.20 2.93 -4.33
CA MET A 87 -4.36 1.51 -4.66
C MET A 87 -5.01 0.74 -3.51
N VAL A 88 -4.52 0.91 -2.28
CA VAL A 88 -5.11 0.30 -1.07
C VAL A 88 -6.57 0.72 -0.89
N ARG A 89 -6.87 2.01 -1.07
CA ARG A 89 -8.25 2.52 -0.99
C ARG A 89 -9.17 1.88 -2.03
N LYS A 90 -8.68 1.71 -3.26
CA LYS A 90 -9.44 1.07 -4.33
C LYS A 90 -9.73 -0.39 -4.01
N HIS A 91 -8.72 -1.14 -3.56
CA HIS A 91 -8.86 -2.53 -3.12
C HIS A 91 -9.89 -2.67 -2.00
N ASN A 92 -9.73 -1.90 -0.91
CA ASN A 92 -10.64 -1.99 0.24
C ASN A 92 -12.10 -1.64 -0.12
N LYS A 93 -12.31 -0.71 -1.06
CA LYS A 93 -13.64 -0.41 -1.57
C LYS A 93 -14.23 -1.57 -2.38
N GLN A 94 -13.43 -2.26 -3.17
CA GLN A 94 -13.86 -3.45 -3.91
C GLN A 94 -14.21 -4.59 -2.96
N VAL A 95 -13.37 -4.84 -1.96
CA VAL A 95 -13.61 -5.82 -0.90
C VAL A 95 -14.92 -5.50 -0.17
N GLN A 96 -15.11 -4.25 0.26
CA GLN A 96 -16.33 -3.82 0.93
C GLN A 96 -17.58 -4.05 0.06
N ASN A 97 -17.54 -3.66 -1.21
CA ASN A 97 -18.67 -3.89 -2.12
C ASN A 97 -18.95 -5.39 -2.32
N ALA A 98 -17.92 -6.24 -2.34
CA ALA A 98 -18.09 -7.69 -2.44
C ALA A 98 -18.79 -8.25 -1.20
N TRP A 99 -18.37 -7.85 0.00
CA TRP A 99 -19.03 -8.25 1.25
C TRP A 99 -20.46 -7.72 1.37
N ASP A 100 -20.71 -6.47 0.97
CA ASP A 100 -22.04 -5.87 0.99
C ASP A 100 -22.98 -6.50 -0.05
N SER A 101 -22.44 -7.13 -1.10
CA SER A 101 -23.22 -7.84 -2.13
C SER A 101 -23.62 -9.26 -1.73
N ILE A 102 -22.97 -9.85 -0.74
CA ILE A 102 -23.31 -11.18 -0.24
C ILE A 102 -24.41 -11.01 0.80
N SER A 103 -25.63 -11.41 0.46
CA SER A 103 -26.75 -11.38 1.39
C SER A 103 -26.71 -12.60 2.33
N VAL A 104 -27.23 -12.47 3.55
CA VAL A 104 -27.37 -13.62 4.47
C VAL A 104 -28.19 -14.76 3.83
N ALA A 105 -29.06 -14.45 2.86
CA ALA A 105 -29.86 -15.44 2.15
C ALA A 105 -29.02 -16.36 1.24
N ASP A 106 -27.91 -15.86 0.67
CA ASP A 106 -27.02 -16.64 -0.22
C ASP A 106 -26.31 -17.78 0.55
N PHE A 107 -26.05 -17.59 1.85
CA PHE A 107 -25.47 -18.64 2.70
C PHE A 107 -26.47 -19.74 3.08
N TYR A 108 -27.76 -19.41 3.16
CA TYR A 108 -28.81 -20.38 3.49
C TYR A 108 -29.18 -21.25 2.29
N GLU A 109 -29.19 -20.70 1.08
CA GLU A 109 -29.61 -21.42 -0.14
C GLU A 109 -28.65 -22.58 -0.47
N ASP A 110 -27.35 -22.42 -0.24
CA ASP A 110 -26.34 -23.46 -0.52
C ASP A 110 -26.32 -24.57 0.55
N SER A 111 -26.70 -24.27 1.80
CA SER A 111 -26.83 -25.27 2.88
C SER A 111 -28.07 -26.18 2.73
N SER A 112 -29.04 -25.77 1.92
CA SER A 112 -30.32 -26.48 1.76
C SER A 112 -30.31 -27.56 0.67
N ARG A 113 -29.26 -27.65 -0.15
CA ARG A 113 -29.13 -28.63 -1.25
C ARG A 113 -28.45 -29.95 -0.86
N LEU A 114 -28.31 -30.23 0.43
CA LEU A 114 -27.77 -31.50 0.95
C LEU A 114 -28.85 -32.40 1.58
N VAL A 115 -30.02 -32.50 0.93
CA VAL A 115 -31.03 -33.54 1.24
C VAL A 115 -31.33 -34.34 -0.02
#